data_AF-F0IYQ3-F1
#
_entry.id   AF-F0IYQ3-F1
#
_cell.length_a   1.000
_cell.length_b   1.000
_cell.length_c   1.000
_cell.angle_alpha   90.00
_cell.angle_beta   90.00
_cell.angle_gamma   90.00
#
_symmetry.space_group_name_H-M   'P 1'
#
loop_
_entity.id
_entity.type
_entity.pdbx_description
1 polymer ?
#
loop_
_entity_poly.entity_id
_entity_poly.type
_entity_poly.pdbx_seq_one_letter_code
_entity_poly.pdbx_strand_id
1 'polypeptide(L)' 'MPAPERSAPLGRFLDALPHDLAASFSDAQLRAIELHFGMRHRLTHMIDWRRRLGFGRLRLYVVLLVGRDRHPA' A
#
# COMPACT_ATOMS: atom_id res chain seq x y z
N MET A 1 4.43 -2.77 28.98
CA MET A 1 4.24 -1.83 27.86
C MET A 1 2.97 -2.21 27.13
N PRO A 2 2.08 -1.27 26.79
CA PRO A 2 0.95 -1.58 25.93
C PRO A 2 1.47 -2.04 24.57
N ALA A 3 0.83 -3.06 23.99
CA ALA A 3 1.16 -3.49 22.62
C ALA A 3 0.99 -2.27 21.68
N PRO A 4 1.91 -2.04 20.74
CA PRO A 4 1.77 -0.95 19.79
C PRO A 4 0.43 -1.09 19.05
N GLU A 5 -0.33 0.01 18.96
CA GLU A 5 -1.58 0.02 18.19
C GLU A 5 -1.28 -0.36 16.74
N ARG A 6 -1.77 -1.54 16.33
CA ARG A 6 -1.55 -2.09 14.99
C ARG A 6 -2.41 -1.32 13.98
N SER A 7 -1.86 -1.00 12.82
CA SER A 7 -2.62 -0.39 11.73
C SER A 7 -3.74 -1.29 11.19
N ALA A 8 -4.83 -0.68 10.71
CA ALA A 8 -5.99 -1.40 10.16
C ALA A 8 -5.68 -2.38 9.00
N PRO A 9 -4.71 -2.12 8.09
CA PRO A 9 -4.30 -3.09 7.09
C PRO A 9 -3.56 -4.31 7.69
N LEU A 10 -2.73 -4.09 8.72
CA LEU A 10 -2.03 -5.17 9.40
C LEU A 10 -3.02 -6.10 10.13
N GLY A 11 -4.04 -5.52 10.79
CA GLY A 11 -5.12 -6.30 11.42
C GLY A 11 -5.83 -7.23 10.42
N ARG A 12 -6.33 -6.67 9.31
CA ARG A 12 -7.01 -7.45 8.26
C ARG A 12 -6.12 -8.53 7.62
N PHE A 13 -4.81 -8.26 7.53
CA PHE A 13 -3.85 -9.26 7.04
C PHE A 13 -3.72 -10.43 8.01
N LEU A 14 -3.60 -10.17 9.31
CA LEU A 14 -3.49 -11.21 10.33
C LEU A 14 -4.78 -12.02 10.45
N ASP A 15 -5.95 -11.38 10.34
CA ASP A 15 -7.26 -12.04 10.37
C ASP A 15 -7.47 -13.02 9.20
N ALA A 16 -6.76 -12.82 8.08
CA ALA A 16 -6.84 -13.69 6.92
C ALA A 16 -5.93 -14.93 7.02
N LEU A 17 -5.05 -15.00 8.01
CA LEU A 17 -4.11 -16.11 8.20
C LEU A 17 -4.67 -17.14 9.19
N PRO A 18 -4.25 -18.42 9.08
CA PRO A 18 -4.43 -19.38 10.15
C PRO A 18 -3.86 -18.83 11.47
N HIS A 19 -4.58 -19.02 12.57
CA HIS A 19 -4.25 -18.44 13.87
C HIS A 19 -2.80 -18.70 14.30
N ASP A 20 -2.32 -19.94 14.15
CA ASP A 20 -0.98 -20.33 14.57
C ASP A 20 0.12 -19.62 13.77
N LEU A 21 -0.14 -19.33 12.49
CA LEU A 21 0.76 -18.56 11.64
C LEU A 21 0.71 -17.06 11.95
N ALA A 22 -0.45 -16.52 12.34
CA ALA A 22 -0.56 -15.13 12.77
C ALA A 22 0.19 -14.88 14.10
N ALA A 23 0.09 -15.83 15.05
CA ALA A 23 0.86 -15.84 16.29
C ALA A 23 2.35 -16.13 16.07
N SER A 24 2.65 -16.76 14.92
CA SER A 24 3.91 -16.86 14.21
C SER A 24 4.94 -15.74 14.34
N PHE A 25 4.45 -14.52 14.14
CA PHE A 25 5.30 -13.41 13.75
C PHE A 25 5.92 -12.72 14.96
N SER A 26 7.22 -12.44 14.84
CA SER A 26 7.90 -11.56 15.78
C SER A 26 7.51 -10.09 15.56
N ASP A 27 7.69 -9.27 16.59
CA ASP A 27 7.43 -7.83 16.50
C ASP A 27 8.23 -7.15 15.37
N ALA A 28 9.46 -7.60 15.13
CA ALA A 28 10.29 -7.07 14.04
C ALA A 28 9.70 -7.39 12.67
N GLN A 29 9.15 -8.59 12.49
CA GLN A 29 8.47 -8.99 11.26
C GLN A 29 7.16 -8.23 11.06
N LEU A 30 6.36 -8.08 12.13
CA LEU A 30 5.12 -7.30 12.10
C LEU A 30 5.39 -5.83 11.71
N ARG A 31 6.44 -5.21 12.25
CA ARG A 31 6.85 -3.86 11.86
C ARG A 31 7.30 -3.76 10.40
N ALA A 32 8.03 -4.75 9.89
CA ALA A 32 8.41 -4.76 8.47
C ALA A 32 7.20 -4.88 7.54
N ILE A 33 6.22 -5.71 7.91
CA ILE A 33 4.95 -5.86 7.19
C ILE A 33 4.13 -4.56 7.26
N GLU A 34 4.09 -3.92 8.43
CA GLU A 34 3.42 -2.62 8.62
C GLU A 34 4.06 -1.52 7.78
N LEU A 35 5.38 -1.44 7.74
CA LEU A 35 6.11 -0.54 6.84
C LEU A 35 5.77 -0.82 5.37
N HIS A 36 5.66 -2.07 4.97
CA HIS A 36 5.26 -2.43 3.60
C HIS A 36 3.85 -1.95 3.24
N PHE A 37 2.88 -2.07 4.17
CA PHE A 37 1.55 -1.50 3.99
C PHE A 37 1.58 0.04 3.95
N GLY A 38 2.40 0.68 4.80
CA GLY A 38 2.61 2.13 4.80
C GLY A 38 3.26 2.66 3.51
N MET A 39 4.24 1.95 2.95
CA MET A 39 4.87 2.29 1.68
C MET A 39 3.92 2.12 0.50
N ARG A 40 3.00 1.15 0.55
CA ARG A 40 1.92 1.00 -0.45
C ARG A 40 0.82 2.08 -0.34
N HIS A 41 0.82 2.90 0.71
CA HIS A 41 -0.15 3.98 0.92
C HIS A 41 0.36 5.39 0.61
N ARG A 42 1.59 5.57 0.10
CA ARG A 42 2.08 6.88 -0.33
C ARG A 42 1.89 7.13 -1.81
N LEU A 43 0.65 7.44 -2.15
CA LEU A 43 0.23 8.68 -2.82
C LEU A 43 -1.28 8.55 -3.01
N THR A 44 -2.05 9.30 -2.24
CA THR A 44 -3.48 9.45 -2.52
C THR A 44 -3.61 10.21 -3.83
N HIS A 45 -3.66 9.48 -4.94
CA HIS A 45 -3.92 10.05 -6.25
C HIS A 45 -5.39 10.46 -6.28
N MET A 46 -5.62 11.77 -6.27
CA MET A 46 -6.94 12.34 -6.48
C MET A 46 -7.40 12.10 -7.93
N ILE A 47 -6.45 11.95 -8.86
CA ILE A 47 -6.71 11.64 -10.26
C ILE A 47 -5.77 10.50 -10.67
N ASP A 48 -6.34 9.37 -11.07
CA ASP A 48 -5.67 8.29 -11.80
C ASP A 48 -6.34 8.15 -13.17
N TRP A 49 -5.69 8.67 -14.21
CA TRP A 49 -6.17 8.61 -15.58
C TRP A 49 -5.21 7.82 -16.44
N ARG A 50 -5.74 6.75 -17.06
CA ARG A 50 -4.96 5.82 -17.88
C ARG A 50 -5.64 5.67 -19.23
N ARG A 51 -4.91 5.91 -20.32
CA ARG A 51 -5.41 5.70 -21.68
C ARG A 51 -4.38 5.00 -22.55
N ARG A 52 -4.90 4.16 -23.43
CA ARG A 52 -4.16 3.61 -24.56
C ARG A 52 -4.54 4.44 -25.78
N LEU A 53 -3.57 5.10 -26.39
CA LEU A 53 -3.76 5.87 -27.61
C LEU A 53 -3.12 5.10 -28.76
N GLY A 54 -3.91 4.85 -29.82
CA GLY A 54 -3.40 4.32 -31.08
C GLY A 54 -3.24 5.46 -32.08
N PHE A 55 -2.00 5.77 -32.44
CA PHE A 55 -1.70 6.70 -33.53
C PHE A 55 -1.02 5.93 -34.66
N GLY A 56 -1.80 5.48 -35.64
CA GLY A 56 -1.31 4.66 -36.74
C GLY A 56 -0.69 3.34 -36.26
N ARG A 57 0.61 3.13 -36.51
CA ARG A 57 1.37 1.95 -36.06
C ARG A 57 1.89 2.05 -34.62
N LEU A 58 1.80 3.22 -34.00
CA LEU A 58 2.30 3.45 -32.63
C LEU A 58 1.18 3.20 -31.61
N ARG A 59 1.52 2.40 -30.59
CA ARG A 59 0.65 2.13 -29.44
C ARG A 59 1.27 2.78 -28.22
N LEU A 60 0.69 3.88 -27.77
CA LEU A 60 1.17 4.63 -26.61
C LEU A 60 0.29 4.33 -25.40
N TYR A 61 0.94 4.07 -24.27
CA TYR A 61 0.27 3.94 -22.98
C TYR A 61 0.57 5.18 -22.15
N VAL A 62 -0.47 5.95 -21.86
CA VAL A 62 -0.37 7.23 -21.14
C VAL A 62 -1.01 7.07 -19.77
N VAL A 63 -0.27 7.48 -18.75
CA VAL A 63 -0.72 7.47 -17.35
C VAL A 63 -0.50 8.87 -16.77
N LEU A 64 -1.56 9.44 -16.22
CA LEU A 64 -1.54 10.68 -15.45
C LEU A 64 -1.96 10.38 -14.02
N LEU A 65 -1.05 10.63 -13.09
CA LEU A 65 -1.27 10.50 -11.66
C LEU A 65 -1.13 11.87 -11.02
N VAL A 66 -2.21 12.37 -10.41
CA VAL A 66 -2.19 13.62 -9.64
C VAL A 66 -2.66 13.30 -8.23
N GLY A 67 -1.83 13.61 -7.24
CA GLY A 67 -2.16 13.40 -5.83
C GLY A 67 -1.66 14.56 -4.99
N ARG A 68 -2.24 14.72 -3.79
CA ARG A 68 -1.67 15.63 -2.79
C ARG A 68 -0.58 14.87 -2.06
N ASP A 69 0.65 15.38 -2.12
CA ASP A 69 1.66 14.97 -1.17
C ASP A 69 1.29 15.52 0.21
N ARG A 70 1.29 14.64 1.21
CA ARG A 70 1.00 14.98 2.60
C ARG A 70 2.24 14.86 3.48
N HIS A 71 3.43 14.77 2.88
CA HIS A 71 4.66 14.88 3.65
C HIS A 71 4.77 16.29 4.26
N PRO A 72 4.90 16.45 5.59
CA PRO A 72 5.46 17.67 6.14
C PRO A 72 6.93 17.75 5.66
N ALA A 73 7.31 18.89 5.09
CA ALA A 73 8.70 19.16 4.70
C ALA A 73 9.66 19.02 5.90
#